data_AF-A0AAD5F1W9-F1
#
_entry.id   AF-A0AAD5F1W9-F1
#
_cell.length_a   1.000
_cell.length_b   1.000
_cell.length_c   1.000
_cell.angle_alpha   90.00
_cell.angle_beta   90.00
_cell.angle_gamma   90.00
#
_symmetry.space_group_name_H-M   'P 1'
#
loop_
_entity.id
_entity.type
_entity.pdbx_description
1 polymer ?
#
loop_
_entity_poly.entity_id
_entity_poly.type
_entity_poly.pdbx_seq_one_letter_code
_entity_poly.pdbx_strand_id
1 'polypeptide(L)'
;MTILCWNVRSLGNPRTFSALRYLLRHKKTGVIFLSETKKTIQQMAGVSAQLGAMGHFSVSRNSHAGGLALLWQHGVKVSIRSISSGHIDVMIEGVAQTCFHFTGFYGNPELESRKYSWE
;
A
#
# COMPACT_ATOMS: atom_id res chain seq x y z
N MET A 1 -5.49 6.67 15.11
CA MET A 1 -4.68 5.99 14.08
C MET A 1 -4.38 6.96 12.96
N THR A 2 -3.21 6.88 12.33
CA THR A 2 -2.88 7.64 11.12
C THR A 2 -2.75 6.69 9.94
N ILE A 3 -3.34 7.08 8.81
CA ILE A 3 -3.23 6.38 7.54
C ILE A 3 -2.45 7.29 6.58
N LEU A 4 -1.43 6.75 5.91
CA LEU A 4 -0.69 7.44 4.86
C LEU A 4 -1.03 6.84 3.51
N CYS A 5 -1.42 7.67 2.55
CA CYS A 5 -1.58 7.28 1.16
C CYS A 5 -0.53 8.02 0.32
N TRP A 6 0.32 7.29 -0.41
CA TRP A 6 1.40 7.91 -1.18
C TRP A 6 1.65 7.22 -2.53
N ASN A 7 1.54 7.99 -3.61
CA ASN A 7 2.14 7.63 -4.89
C ASN A 7 3.66 7.85 -4.84
N VAL A 8 4.41 6.74 -4.70
CA VAL A 8 5.87 6.77 -4.47
C VAL A 8 6.70 6.85 -5.75
N ARG A 9 6.07 6.68 -6.93
CA ARG A 9 6.73 6.73 -8.24
C ARG A 9 7.99 5.85 -8.35
N SER A 10 7.96 4.67 -7.74
CA SER A 10 9.03 3.67 -7.57
C SER A 10 9.66 3.65 -6.18
N LEU A 11 9.68 2.45 -5.59
CA LEU A 11 10.47 2.14 -4.39
C LEU A 11 11.95 1.82 -4.69
N GLY A 12 12.41 2.07 -5.92
CA GLY A 12 13.82 1.97 -6.28
C GLY A 12 14.65 3.20 -5.89
N ASN A 13 14.02 4.33 -5.56
CA ASN A 13 14.73 5.54 -5.16
C ASN A 13 15.12 5.49 -3.67
N PRO A 14 16.42 5.53 -3.31
CA PRO A 14 16.86 5.49 -1.91
C PRO A 14 16.27 6.60 -1.05
N ARG A 15 16.06 7.81 -1.59
CA ARG A 15 15.47 8.93 -0.84
C ARG A 15 14.01 8.65 -0.47
N THR A 16 13.23 8.14 -1.42
CA THR A 16 11.84 7.73 -1.19
C THR A 16 11.77 6.63 -0.14
N PHE A 17 12.65 5.64 -0.24
CA PHE A 17 12.74 4.55 0.72
C PHE A 17 13.09 5.05 2.13
N SER A 18 14.10 5.91 2.26
CA SER A 18 14.51 6.51 3.54
C SER A 18 13.40 7.36 4.16
N ALA A 19 12.69 8.16 3.36
CA ALA A 19 11.56 8.95 3.83
C ALA A 19 10.41 8.05 4.32
N LEU A 20 10.06 7.01 3.55
CA LEU A 20 9.03 6.05 3.94
C LEU A 20 9.39 5.32 5.24
N ARG A 21 10.64 4.87 5.38
CA ARG A 21 11.17 4.25 6.60
C ARG A 21 11.12 5.21 7.79
N TYR A 22 11.45 6.49 7.59
CA TYR A 22 11.36 7.51 8.62
C TYR A 22 9.91 7.69 9.10
N LEU A 23 8.95 7.79 8.17
CA LEU A 23 7.53 7.94 8.48
C LEU A 23 6.98 6.75 9.28
N LEU A 24 7.29 5.52 8.85
CA LEU A 24 6.87 4.30 9.56
C LEU A 24 7.40 4.25 10.99
N ARG A 25 8.67 4.61 11.20
CA ARG A 25 9.33 4.49 12.52
C ARG A 25 8.99 5.63 13.48
N HIS A 26 8.83 6.86 12.98
CA HIS A 26 8.75 8.05 13.85
C HIS A 26 7.35 8.66 13.93
N LYS A 27 6.50 8.50 12.91
CA LYS A 27 5.15 9.10 12.89
C LYS A 27 4.06 8.15 13.42
N LYS A 28 4.44 6.96 13.91
CA LYS A 28 3.53 5.91 14.38
C LYS A 28 2.38 5.64 13.40
N THR A 29 2.70 5.64 12.10
CA THR A 29 1.70 5.41 11.05
C THR A 29 1.20 3.98 11.13
N GLY A 30 -0.10 3.82 11.37
CA GLY A 30 -0.71 2.50 11.58
C GLY A 30 -0.87 1.72 10.28
N VAL A 31 -1.26 2.41 9.21
CA VAL A 31 -1.51 1.84 7.89
C VAL A 31 -0.93 2.73 6.81
N ILE A 32 -0.26 2.14 5.82
CA ILE A 32 0.29 2.85 4.67
C ILE A 32 -0.19 2.20 3.38
N PHE A 33 -0.86 2.98 2.54
CA PHE A 33 -1.15 2.63 1.16
C PHE A 33 -0.11 3.29 0.23
N LEU A 34 0.50 2.50 -0.64
CA LEU A 34 1.46 2.93 -1.64
C LEU A 34 0.95 2.58 -3.03
N SER A 35 1.02 3.55 -3.94
CA SER A 35 0.80 3.32 -5.38
C SER A 35 2.07 3.60 -6.19
N GLU A 36 2.14 3.03 -7.39
CA GLU A 36 3.32 3.09 -8.26
C GLU A 36 4.58 2.55 -7.57
N THR A 37 4.47 1.41 -6.87
CA THR A 37 5.62 0.80 -6.19
C THR A 37 6.68 0.33 -7.20
N LYS A 38 6.25 -0.05 -8.41
CA LYS A 38 7.05 -0.66 -9.49
C LYS A 38 7.80 -1.93 -9.06
N LYS A 39 7.30 -2.61 -8.02
CA LYS A 39 7.84 -3.86 -7.48
C LYS A 39 6.91 -5.03 -7.78
N THR A 40 7.49 -6.22 -7.90
CA THR A 40 6.72 -7.47 -7.89
C THR A 40 6.32 -7.85 -6.46
N ILE A 41 5.38 -8.77 -6.31
CA ILE A 41 4.95 -9.29 -4.99
C ILE A 41 6.16 -9.87 -4.22
N GLN A 42 7.03 -10.62 -4.90
CA GLN A 42 8.23 -11.21 -4.28
C GLN A 42 9.20 -10.14 -3.77
N GLN A 43 9.38 -9.05 -4.52
CA GLN A 43 10.22 -7.94 -4.10
C GLN A 43 9.61 -7.15 -2.94
N MET A 44 8.28 -7.05 -2.89
CA MET A 44 7.57 -6.34 -1.83
C MET A 44 7.74 -6.99 -0.46
N ALA A 45 7.86 -8.32 -0.38
CA ALA A 45 8.14 -8.99 0.88
C ALA A 45 9.45 -8.50 1.52
N GLY A 46 10.53 -8.41 0.74
CA GLY A 46 11.81 -7.89 1.22
C GLY A 46 11.75 -6.39 1.56
N VAL A 47 11.07 -5.60 0.73
CA VAL A 47 10.87 -4.16 0.98
C VAL A 47 10.09 -3.93 2.28
N SER A 48 8.99 -4.67 2.50
CA SER A 48 8.17 -4.60 3.73
C SER A 48 9.01 -4.91 4.97
N ALA A 49 9.83 -5.96 4.91
CA ALA A 49 10.72 -6.34 6.01
C ALA A 49 11.75 -5.23 6.31
N GLN A 50 12.40 -4.65 5.30
CA GLN A 50 13.38 -3.58 5.48
C GLN A 50 12.74 -2.27 6.02
N LEU A 51 11.47 -2.03 5.68
CA LEU A 51 10.67 -0.92 6.20
C LEU A 51 10.20 -1.15 7.65
N GLY A 52 10.31 -2.38 8.17
CA GLY A 52 9.86 -2.74 9.51
C GLY A 52 8.35 -2.75 9.65
N ALA A 53 7.62 -3.08 8.58
CA ALA A 53 6.19 -3.32 8.66
C ALA A 53 5.91 -4.72 9.25
N MET A 54 4.85 -4.83 10.04
CA MET A 54 4.45 -6.10 10.67
C MET A 54 3.67 -6.98 9.69
N GLY A 55 2.91 -6.36 8.80
CA GLY A 55 2.21 -7.06 7.73
C GLY A 55 2.16 -6.20 6.47
N HIS A 56 2.00 -6.88 5.34
CA HIS A 56 1.75 -6.23 4.06
C HIS A 56 0.87 -7.09 3.16
N PHE A 57 0.21 -6.42 2.24
CA PHE A 57 -0.44 -7.01 1.08
C PHE A 57 -0.03 -6.19 -0.14
N SER A 58 0.19 -6.84 -1.28
CA SER A 58 0.62 -6.15 -2.49
C SER A 58 -0.03 -6.71 -3.73
N VAL A 59 -0.38 -5.82 -4.65
CA VAL A 59 -0.75 -6.14 -6.01
C VAL A 59 0.46 -5.88 -6.89
N SER A 60 0.87 -6.89 -7.67
CA SER A 60 2.03 -6.76 -8.55
C SER A 60 1.86 -5.62 -9.54
N ARG A 61 2.97 -5.02 -9.94
CA ARG A 61 3.02 -4.16 -11.13
C ARG A 61 2.53 -4.90 -12.39
N ASN A 62 1.98 -4.14 -13.33
CA ASN A 62 1.76 -4.58 -14.70
C ASN A 62 2.93 -4.09 -15.55
N SER A 63 3.70 -5.03 -16.12
CA SER A 63 4.92 -4.74 -16.90
C SER A 63 5.93 -3.82 -16.17
N HIS A 64 6.07 -2.57 -16.61
CA HIS A 64 7.02 -1.57 -16.09
C HIS A 64 6.37 -0.49 -15.20
N ALA A 65 5.06 -0.55 -14.97
CA ALA A 65 4.30 0.50 -14.27
C ALA A 65 3.33 -0.05 -13.21
N GLY A 66 2.87 0.83 -12.32
CA GLY A 66 1.89 0.49 -11.30
C GLY A 66 2.48 -0.32 -10.14
N GLY A 67 1.64 -1.21 -9.62
CA GLY A 67 1.89 -1.94 -8.39
C GLY A 67 1.38 -1.16 -7.17
N LEU A 68 0.65 -1.87 -6.32
CA LEU A 68 0.05 -1.33 -5.11
C LEU A 68 0.57 -2.11 -3.91
N ALA A 69 0.68 -1.43 -2.77
CA ALA A 69 0.97 -2.08 -1.51
C ALA A 69 0.19 -1.44 -0.37
N LEU A 70 -0.30 -2.28 0.54
CA LEU A 70 -0.82 -1.88 1.83
C LEU A 70 0.11 -2.47 2.89
N LEU A 71 0.68 -1.63 3.75
CA LEU A 71 1.54 -2.05 4.87
C LEU A 71 0.89 -1.62 6.18
N TRP A 72 1.08 -2.39 7.24
CA TRP A 72 0.54 -2.05 8.56
C TRP A 72 1.45 -2.46 9.71
N GLN A 73 1.26 -1.80 10.84
CA GLN A 73 2.03 -1.98 12.07
C GLN A 73 1.34 -2.91 13.06
N HIS A 74 2.00 -3.18 14.19
CA HIS A 74 1.51 -4.09 15.22
C HIS A 74 0.12 -3.66 15.75
N GLY A 75 -0.74 -4.64 16.04
CA GLY A 75 -2.08 -4.38 16.55
C GLY A 75 -3.10 -4.00 15.48
N VAL A 76 -2.69 -3.85 14.22
CA VAL A 76 -3.61 -3.68 13.09
C VAL A 76 -3.87 -5.03 12.44
N LYS A 77 -5.15 -5.42 12.38
CA LYS A 77 -5.63 -6.59 11.64
C LYS A 77 -6.28 -6.10 10.35
N VAL A 78 -5.89 -6.71 9.23
CA VAL A 78 -6.38 -6.35 7.89
C VAL A 78 -7.03 -7.57 7.26
N SER A 79 -8.26 -7.41 6.78
CA SER A 79 -9.02 -8.43 6.07
C SER A 79 -9.33 -7.94 4.66
N ILE A 80 -8.76 -8.59 3.64
CA ILE A 80 -9.00 -8.24 2.23
C ILE A 80 -10.45 -8.54 1.84
N ARG A 81 -11.08 -7.60 1.14
CA ARG A 81 -12.46 -7.71 0.62
C ARG A 81 -12.50 -7.85 -0.88
N SER A 82 -11.76 -7.00 -1.59
CA SER A 82 -11.60 -7.10 -3.04
C SER A 82 -10.26 -6.48 -3.45
N ILE A 83 -9.79 -6.87 -4.63
CA ILE A 83 -8.54 -6.37 -5.22
C ILE A 83 -8.73 -6.23 -6.72
N SER A 84 -8.02 -5.28 -7.31
CA SER A 84 -7.80 -5.18 -8.76
C SER A 84 -6.40 -4.67 -9.02
N SER A 85 -6.05 -4.44 -10.28
CA SER A 85 -4.81 -3.72 -10.63
C SER A 85 -4.80 -2.27 -10.13
N GLY A 86 -5.97 -1.67 -9.91
CA GLY A 86 -6.16 -0.29 -9.49
C GLY A 86 -6.55 -0.12 -8.02
N HIS A 87 -6.93 -1.18 -7.29
CA HIS A 87 -7.34 -1.02 -5.89
C HIS A 87 -7.01 -2.18 -4.95
N ILE A 88 -6.95 -1.83 -3.67
CA ILE A 88 -6.93 -2.75 -2.54
C ILE A 88 -8.05 -2.32 -1.59
N ASP A 89 -9.02 -3.20 -1.39
CA ASP A 89 -10.18 -2.95 -0.51
C ASP A 89 -10.12 -3.85 0.72
N VAL A 90 -10.23 -3.27 1.91
CA VAL A 90 -10.01 -3.99 3.18
C VAL A 90 -10.92 -3.53 4.30
N MET A 91 -11.20 -4.45 5.23
CA MET A 91 -11.63 -4.11 6.58
C MET A 91 -10.42 -4.05 7.51
N ILE A 92 -10.35 -3.01 8.32
CA ILE A 92 -9.26 -2.77 9.28
C ILE A 92 -9.83 -2.81 10.70
N GLU A 93 -9.21 -3.62 11.55
CA GLU A 93 -9.59 -3.87 12.94
C GLU A 93 -8.38 -3.70 13.87
N GLY A 94 -8.65 -3.58 15.18
CA GLY A 94 -7.62 -3.73 16.24
C GLY A 94 -7.06 -2.42 16.78
N VAL A 95 -7.46 -1.26 16.27
CA VAL A 95 -7.04 0.04 16.82
C VAL A 95 -8.17 0.68 17.60
N ALA A 96 -7.96 0.86 18.91
CA ALA A 96 -8.91 1.52 19.82
C ALA A 96 -10.35 0.98 19.71
N GLN A 97 -10.50 -0.34 19.50
CA GLN A 97 -11.79 -1.03 19.31
C GLN A 97 -12.61 -0.55 18.10
N THR A 98 -11.99 0.18 17.16
CA THR A 98 -12.64 0.59 15.91
C THR A 98 -12.45 -0.45 14.83
N CYS A 99 -13.51 -0.64 14.05
CA CYS A 99 -13.52 -1.41 12.81
C CYS A 99 -14.03 -0.48 11.71
N PHE A 100 -13.26 -0.33 10.63
CA PHE A 100 -13.66 0.51 9.51
C PHE A 100 -13.21 -0.09 8.18
N HIS A 101 -13.86 0.39 7.14
CA HIS A 101 -13.59 0.02 5.76
C HIS A 101 -12.61 1.00 5.15
N PHE A 102 -11.62 0.49 4.41
CA PHE A 102 -10.62 1.30 3.72
C PHE A 102 -10.39 0.76 2.31
N THR A 103 -10.48 1.66 1.33
CA THR A 103 -10.14 1.38 -0.06
C THR A 103 -8.96 2.25 -0.48
N GLY A 104 -7.83 1.62 -0.77
CA GLY A 104 -6.71 2.27 -1.45
C GLY A 104 -6.89 2.15 -2.94
N PHE A 105 -7.11 3.27 -3.64
CA PHE A 105 -7.39 3.30 -5.07
C PHE A 105 -6.36 4.14 -5.82
N TYR A 106 -5.95 3.64 -6.98
CA TYR A 106 -5.12 4.33 -7.95
C TYR A 106 -5.63 4.01 -9.36
N GLY A 107 -6.37 4.97 -9.94
CA GLY A 107 -6.99 4.81 -11.24
C GLY A 107 -6.00 4.83 -12.39
N ASN A 108 -6.44 4.30 -13.53
CA ASN A 108 -5.63 4.31 -14.75
C ASN A 108 -5.34 5.76 -15.19
N PRO A 109 -4.08 6.14 -15.43
CA PRO A 109 -3.75 7.48 -15.90
C PRO A 109 -4.34 7.79 -17.28
N GLU A 110 -4.49 6.77 -18.15
CA GLU A 110 -5.06 6.89 -19.48
C GLU A 110 -6.57 7.07 -19.42
N LEU A 111 -7.07 8.15 -20.03
CA LEU A 111 -8.47 8.56 -19.94
C LEU A 111 -9.45 7.46 -20.39
N GLU A 112 -9.14 6.82 -21.51
CA GLU A 112 -9.97 5.76 -22.11
C GLU A 112 -10.06 4.51 -21.21
N SER A 113 -9.01 4.29 -20.43
CA SER A 113 -8.86 3.12 -19.58
C SER A 113 -9.35 3.34 -18.15
N ARG A 114 -9.74 4.56 -17.77
CA ARG A 114 -10.21 4.89 -16.41
C ARG A 114 -11.41 4.07 -15.96
N LYS A 115 -12.32 3.75 -16.88
CA LYS A 115 -13.52 2.94 -16.60
C LYS A 115 -13.18 1.54 -16.07
N TYR A 116 -12.01 1.02 -16.42
CA TYR A 116 -11.51 -0.29 -15.99
C TYR A 116 -10.77 -0.26 -14.65
N SER A 117 -10.70 0.89 -13.96
CA SER A 117 -9.88 1.00 -12.73
C SER A 117 -10.43 0.22 -11.54
N TRP A 118 -11.71 -0.18 -11.61
CA TRP A 118 -12.42 -0.95 -10.58
C TRP A 118 -12.65 -2.41 -10.98
N GLU A 119 -12.35 -2.76 -12.23
CA GLU A 119 -12.44 -4.13 -12.77
C GLU A 119 -11.19 -4.94 -12.43
#